data_AF-A0A4U2DQH6-F1
#
_entry.id   AF-A0A4U2DQH6-F1
#
_cell.length_a   1.000
_cell.length_b   1.000
_cell.length_c   1.000
_cell.angle_alpha   90.00
_cell.angle_beta   90.00
_cell.angle_gamma   90.00
#
_symmetry.space_group_name_H-M   'P 1'
#
loop_
_entity.id
_entity.type
_entity.pdbx_description
1 polymer ?
#
loop_
_entity_poly.entity_id
_entity_poly.type
_entity_poly.pdbx_seq_one_letter_code
_entity_poly.pdbx_strand_id
1 'polypeptide(L)'
;LFDTVDRVARCCHTLEDPIEFEQTGITKTLVEPKRELVDGSGQYLDYTFYALEQLRQDIDITSFGELRSHDTTKEFTRKGETGGLALSTLHAN
;
A
#
# COMPACT_ATOMS: atom_id res chain seq x y z
N LEU A 1 -3.54 12.96 -7.90
CA LEU A 1 -3.51 13.27 -6.45
C LEU A 1 -2.08 13.32 -5.91
N PHE A 2 -1.26 12.29 -6.14
CA PHE A 2 0.13 12.34 -5.69
C PHE A 2 0.97 13.46 -6.33
N ASP A 3 0.58 13.94 -7.51
CA ASP A 3 1.22 15.11 -8.13
C ASP A 3 0.96 16.42 -7.38
N THR A 4 -0.10 16.48 -6.57
CA THR A 4 -0.53 17.69 -5.85
C THR A 4 -0.10 17.71 -4.38
N VAL A 5 0.48 16.62 -3.86
CA VAL A 5 1.00 16.57 -2.49
C VAL A 5 2.48 16.96 -2.46
N ASP A 6 2.92 17.51 -1.34
CA ASP A 6 4.34 17.79 -1.11
C ASP A 6 5.10 16.47 -0.93
N ARG A 7 5.94 16.14 -1.91
CA ARG A 7 6.76 14.91 -1.96
C ARG A 7 8.19 15.12 -1.46
N VAL A 8 8.56 16.35 -1.08
CA VAL A 8 9.86 16.65 -0.49
C VAL A 8 9.76 16.51 1.02
N ALA A 9 8.69 17.04 1.60
CA ALA A 9 8.47 17.00 3.04
C ALA A 9 7.75 15.73 3.54
N ARG A 10 7.15 14.92 2.65
CA ARG A 10 6.35 13.74 3.03
C ARG A 10 6.81 12.47 2.34
N CYS A 11 6.93 11.41 3.13
CA CYS A 11 7.18 10.06 2.65
C CYS A 11 5.90 9.49 2.00
N CYS A 12 5.96 9.24 0.69
CA CYS A 12 4.85 8.69 -0.10
C CYS A 12 5.17 7.27 -0.57
N HIS A 13 4.33 6.28 -0.21
CA HIS A 13 4.55 4.88 -0.58
C HIS A 13 3.25 4.16 -0.96
N THR A 14 3.17 3.66 -2.18
CA THR A 14 2.00 2.94 -2.71
C THR A 14 2.22 1.43 -2.80
N LEU A 15 1.13 0.67 -2.70
CA LEU A 15 1.03 -0.76 -2.99
C LEU A 15 0.13 -0.93 -4.23
N GLU A 16 0.64 -1.54 -5.30
CA GLU A 16 -0.04 -1.62 -6.61
C GLU A 16 0.06 -3.02 -7.23
N ASP A 17 -1.00 -3.48 -7.91
CA ASP A 17 -1.08 -4.76 -8.63
C ASP A 17 -1.83 -4.55 -9.97
N PRO A 18 -1.15 -4.25 -11.09
CA PRO A 18 0.28 -3.96 -11.24
C PRO A 18 0.62 -2.48 -10.96
N ILE A 19 1.91 -2.13 -10.98
CA ILE A 19 2.35 -0.73 -11.04
C ILE A 19 2.00 -0.16 -12.43
N GLU A 20 1.19 0.90 -12.46
CA GLU A 20 0.72 1.50 -13.73
C GLU A 20 1.81 2.28 -14.47
N PHE A 21 2.58 3.08 -13.72
CA PHE A 21 3.71 3.87 -14.24
C PHE A 21 4.58 4.40 -13.09
N GLU A 22 5.82 4.76 -13.42
CA GLU A 22 6.78 5.35 -12.48
C GLU A 22 6.47 6.82 -12.18
N GLN A 23 6.67 7.22 -10.92
CA GLN A 23 6.46 8.58 -10.47
C GLN A 23 7.59 9.02 -9.55
N THR A 24 8.29 10.09 -9.92
CA THR A 24 9.42 10.61 -9.14
C THR A 24 8.99 11.06 -7.74
N GLY A 25 9.76 10.64 -6.73
CA GLY A 25 9.53 10.99 -5.32
C GLY A 25 8.47 10.14 -4.64
N ILE A 26 8.07 9.01 -5.24
CA ILE A 26 7.08 8.09 -4.69
C ILE A 26 7.63 6.68 -4.79
N THR A 27 7.68 5.98 -3.66
CA THR A 27 8.00 4.55 -3.65
C THR A 27 6.76 3.78 -4.06
N LYS A 28 6.89 2.88 -5.03
CA LYS A 28 5.81 2.01 -5.47
C LYS A 28 6.21 0.56 -5.32
N THR A 29 5.53 -0.17 -4.46
CA THR A 29 5.74 -1.61 -4.30
C THR A 29 4.75 -2.37 -5.16
N LEU A 30 5.28 -3.24 -6.02
CA LEU A 30 4.48 -4.23 -6.72
C LEU A 30 4.00 -5.28 -5.72
N VAL A 31 2.69 -5.46 -5.67
CA VAL A 31 2.04 -6.51 -4.89
C VAL A 31 1.86 -7.74 -5.79
N GLU A 32 2.15 -8.92 -5.26
CA GLU A 32 2.03 -10.18 -5.98
C GLU A 32 1.23 -11.17 -5.12
N PRO A 33 -0.12 -11.04 -5.06
CA PRO A 33 -0.95 -11.79 -4.10
C PRO A 33 -0.88 -13.32 -4.25
N LYS A 34 -0.34 -13.81 -5.37
CA LYS A 34 -0.19 -15.24 -5.69
C LYS A 34 1.21 -15.78 -5.43
N ARG A 35 2.18 -14.91 -5.11
CA ARG A 35 3.57 -15.30 -4.86
C ARG A 35 3.81 -15.44 -3.36
N GLU A 36 4.39 -16.57 -2.95
CA GLU A 36 4.83 -16.75 -1.57
C GLU A 36 6.17 -16.05 -1.32
N LEU A 37 6.38 -15.59 -0.07
CA LEU A 37 7.66 -15.02 0.37
C LEU A 37 8.78 -16.07 0.28
N VAL A 38 8.47 -17.28 0.74
CA VAL A 38 9.30 -18.49 0.62
C VAL A 38 8.37 -19.62 0.19
N ASP A 39 8.78 -20.41 -0.80
CA ASP A 39 7.97 -21.53 -1.31
C ASP A 39 7.59 -22.51 -0.18
N GLY A 40 6.29 -22.72 -0.01
CA GLY A 40 5.73 -23.60 1.02
C GLY A 40 5.53 -22.94 2.38
N SER A 41 5.79 -21.64 2.52
CA SER A 41 5.56 -20.89 3.77
C SER A 41 4.08 -20.58 4.01
N GLY A 42 3.27 -20.53 2.95
CA GLY A 42 1.90 -20.04 3.00
C GLY A 42 1.78 -18.54 3.33
N GLN A 43 2.89 -17.80 3.33
CA GLN A 43 2.90 -16.34 3.48
C GLN A 43 3.02 -15.70 2.09
N TYR A 44 1.99 -14.97 1.68
CA TYR A 44 1.92 -14.36 0.36
C TYR A 44 2.39 -12.92 0.38
N LEU A 45 2.99 -12.47 -0.72
CA LEU A 45 3.41 -11.08 -0.94
C LEU A 45 2.21 -10.23 -1.38
N ASP A 46 1.15 -10.28 -0.58
CA ASP A 46 -0.11 -9.60 -0.81
C ASP A 46 -0.14 -8.20 -0.18
N TYR A 47 -1.29 -7.51 -0.30
CA TYR A 47 -1.46 -6.18 0.28
C TYR A 47 -1.32 -6.19 1.80
N THR A 48 -1.77 -7.23 2.49
CA THR A 48 -1.69 -7.33 3.96
C THR A 48 -0.24 -7.43 4.42
N PHE A 49 0.54 -8.30 3.77
CA PHE A 49 1.97 -8.45 4.04
C PHE A 49 2.68 -7.10 3.91
N TYR A 50 2.53 -6.45 2.76
CA TYR A 50 3.22 -5.17 2.54
C TYR A 50 2.66 -4.02 3.39
N ALA A 51 1.38 -4.04 3.77
CA ALA A 51 0.83 -3.07 4.72
C ALA A 51 1.55 -3.11 6.06
N LEU A 52 1.88 -4.32 6.55
CA LEU A 52 2.63 -4.55 7.78
C LEU A 52 4.11 -4.16 7.63
N GLU A 53 4.72 -4.46 6.48
CA GLU A 53 6.09 -4.02 6.17
C GLU A 53 6.22 -2.49 6.18
N GLN A 54 5.24 -1.80 5.59
CA GLN A 54 5.18 -0.34 5.55
C GLN A 54 5.11 0.31 6.94
N LEU A 55 4.65 -0.37 8.00
CA LEU A 55 4.63 0.20 9.36
C LEU A 55 6.03 0.56 9.88
N ARG A 56 7.08 0.04 9.24
CA ARG A 56 8.48 0.27 9.61
C ARG A 56 9.17 1.35 8.78
N GLN A 57 8.44 2.04 7.90
CA GLN A 57 8.99 2.97 6.92
C GLN A 57 8.65 4.45 7.18
N ASP A 58 7.98 4.76 8.30
CA ASP A 58 7.57 6.13 8.68
C ASP A 58 6.85 6.86 7.52
N ILE A 59 5.82 6.22 6.97
CA ILE A 59 5.09 6.71 5.78
C ILE A 59 4.02 7.71 6.20
N ASP A 60 4.05 8.90 5.59
CA ASP A 60 3.03 9.94 5.78
C ASP A 60 1.79 9.70 4.93
N ILE A 61 1.99 9.29 3.66
CA ILE A 61 0.92 9.10 2.68
C ILE A 61 1.06 7.73 2.03
N THR A 62 0.02 6.91 2.16
CA THR A 62 -0.06 5.58 1.58
C THR A 62 -1.21 5.47 0.59
N SER A 63 -1.04 4.66 -0.46
CA SER A 63 -2.15 4.27 -1.34
C SER A 63 -2.12 2.78 -1.57
N PHE A 64 -3.25 2.11 -1.36
CA PHE A 64 -3.43 0.72 -1.77
C PHE A 64 -4.26 0.74 -3.05
N GLY A 65 -3.84 0.06 -4.10
CA GLY A 65 -4.56 0.02 -5.38
C GLY A 65 -6.06 -0.23 -5.20
N GLU A 66 -6.41 -1.18 -4.32
CA GLU A 66 -7.77 -1.53 -3.97
C GLU A 66 -7.86 -2.28 -2.63
N LEU A 67 -9.06 -2.33 -2.03
CA LEU A 67 -9.35 -3.10 -0.83
C LEU A 67 -10.25 -4.30 -1.14
N ARG A 68 -9.66 -5.50 -1.27
CA ARG A 68 -10.40 -6.74 -1.59
C ARG A 68 -10.74 -7.61 -0.38
N SER A 69 -9.90 -7.61 0.65
CA SER A 69 -10.02 -8.49 1.82
C SER A 69 -10.23 -7.68 3.10
N HIS A 70 -10.83 -8.33 4.09
CA HIS A 70 -11.01 -7.74 5.42
C HIS A 70 -9.66 -7.38 6.06
N ASP A 71 -8.66 -8.24 5.94
CA ASP A 71 -7.35 -8.03 6.58
C ASP A 71 -6.60 -6.83 5.98
N THR A 72 -6.59 -6.71 4.65
CA THR A 72 -6.06 -5.52 3.97
C THR A 72 -6.81 -4.27 4.40
N THR A 73 -8.14 -4.33 4.46
CA THR A 73 -8.99 -3.19 4.86
C THR A 73 -8.70 -2.76 6.29
N LYS A 74 -8.55 -3.72 7.21
CA LYS A 74 -8.22 -3.45 8.61
C LYS A 74 -6.89 -2.71 8.75
N GLU A 75 -5.84 -3.19 8.09
CA GLU A 75 -4.53 -2.53 8.16
C GLU A 75 -4.54 -1.16 7.45
N PHE A 76 -5.28 -1.04 6.35
CA PHE A 76 -5.51 0.24 5.68
C PHE A 76 -6.19 1.26 6.61
N THR A 77 -7.29 0.88 7.26
CA THR A 77 -8.02 1.75 8.19
C THR A 77 -7.12 2.18 9.33
N ARG A 78 -6.35 1.25 9.91
CA ARG A 78 -5.41 1.55 11.00
C ARG A 78 -4.39 2.62 10.61
N LYS A 79 -3.85 2.58 9.39
CA LYS A 79 -2.92 3.62 8.89
C LYS A 79 -3.56 5.01 8.88
N GLY A 80 -4.85 5.10 8.53
CA GLY A 80 -5.61 6.34 8.61
C GLY A 80 -5.86 6.82 10.05
N GLU A 81 -6.16 5.89 10.96
CA GLU A 81 -6.43 6.19 12.38
C GLU A 81 -5.18 6.66 13.14
N THR A 82 -3.98 6.24 12.71
CA THR A 82 -2.72 6.59 13.37
C THR A 82 -2.04 7.83 12.80
N GLY A 83 -2.77 8.66 12.04
CA GLY A 83 -2.29 9.96 11.57
C GLY A 83 -1.73 9.99 10.14
N GLY A 84 -1.73 8.86 9.43
CA GLY A 84 -1.36 8.81 8.02
C GLY A 84 -2.52 9.20 7.10
N LEU A 85 -2.20 9.73 5.92
CA LEU A 85 -3.19 9.88 4.84
C LEU A 85 -3.22 8.58 4.04
N ALA A 86 -4.33 7.83 4.14
CA ALA A 86 -4.51 6.56 3.44
C ALA A 86 -5.55 6.68 2.32
N LEU A 87 -5.20 6.20 1.12
CA LEU A 87 -6.02 6.29 -0.10
C LEU A 87 -6.23 4.91 -0.71
N SER A 88 -7.44 4.60 -1.20
CA SER A 88 -7.68 3.37 -1.94
C SER A 88 -8.93 3.46 -2.82
N THR A 89 -9.19 2.39 -3.59
CA THR A 89 -10.38 2.24 -4.42
C THR A 89 -11.19 1.01 -4.02
N LEU A 90 -12.48 1.03 -4.34
CA LEU A 90 -13.43 -0.05 -4.10
C LEU A 90 -14.35 -0.17 -5.31
N HIS A 91 -14.70 -1.39 -5.68
CA HIS A 91 -15.72 -1.67 -6.69
C HIS A 91 -17.09 -1.76 -6.01
N ALA A 92 -17.93 -0.74 -6.16
CA ALA A 92 -19.16 -0.58 -5.37
C ALA A 92 -20.38 -0.10 -6.20
N ASN A 93 -20.53 -0.62 -7.42
CA ASN A 93 -21.71 -0.34 -8.27
C ASN A 93 -23.00 -0.96 -7.71
#